data_AF-A0A5D5SPH9-F1
#
_entry.id   AF-A0A5D5SPH9-F1
#
_cell.length_a   1.000
_cell.length_b   1.000
_cell.length_c   1.000
_cell.angle_alpha   90.00
_cell.angle_beta   90.00
_cell.angle_gamma   90.00
#
_symmetry.space_group_name_H-M   'P 1'
#
loop_
_entity.id
_entity.type
_entity.pdbx_description
1 polymer ?
#
loop_
_entity_poly.entity_id
_entity_poly.type
_entity_poly.pdbx_seq_one_letter_code
_entity_poly.pdbx_strand_id
1 'polypeptide(L)'
;MENTLSFKKQGYWLFSSAIIIGVLFLLLPHIISNIGVLEFIGAFFNALCMGVIAFIILKAEFLDWFKHFSFKWILIGAPALIIISSIFNIAWAYFAGSTTENGINSVLTWSYVFTSIPFMLLGEELLSISLLYAAWKKWNWKFWQASLLCSLLFATWHLTSYDFNFLQCIITLAPARLILNYLFKKTNSIWVTFIVHFIFDFIAFLPVLLK
;
A
#
# COMPACT_ATOMS: atom_id res chain seq x y z
N MET A 1 21.25 8.86 25.58
CA MET A 1 19.79 9.06 25.81
C MET A 1 19.16 9.98 24.77
N GLU A 2 19.85 11.03 24.31
CA GLU A 2 19.34 11.91 23.22
C GLU A 2 19.14 11.18 21.89
N ASN A 3 20.06 10.26 21.53
CA ASN A 3 19.98 9.54 20.27
C ASN A 3 18.77 8.59 20.19
N THR A 4 18.41 7.94 21.31
CA THR A 4 17.20 7.09 21.41
C THR A 4 15.91 7.91 21.41
N LEU A 5 15.92 9.10 22.00
CA LEU A 5 14.78 10.02 21.99
C LEU A 5 14.52 10.56 20.57
N SER A 6 15.59 10.98 19.87
CA SER A 6 15.53 11.41 18.47
C SER A 6 14.97 10.32 17.56
N PHE A 7 15.41 9.07 17.75
CA PHE A 7 14.97 7.92 16.98
C PHE A 7 13.48 7.59 17.16
N LYS A 8 12.97 7.61 18.40
CA LYS A 8 11.51 7.44 18.65
C LYS A 8 10.71 8.62 18.10
N LYS A 9 11.25 9.84 18.18
CA LYS A 9 10.63 11.05 17.62
C LYS A 9 10.44 10.94 16.11
N GLN A 10 11.42 10.43 15.36
CA GLN A 10 11.26 10.11 13.94
C GLN A 10 10.08 9.15 13.70
N GLY A 11 9.92 8.14 14.56
CA GLY A 11 8.77 7.22 14.50
C GLY A 11 7.43 7.92 14.62
N TYR A 12 7.28 8.84 15.58
CA TYR A 12 6.05 9.64 15.72
C TYR A 12 5.77 10.48 14.48
N TRP A 13 6.77 11.21 13.96
CA TRP A 13 6.59 12.01 12.75
C TRP A 13 6.22 11.15 11.54
N LEU A 14 6.89 10.02 11.35
CA LEU A 14 6.66 9.14 10.22
C LEU A 14 5.25 8.51 10.28
N PHE A 15 4.85 8.01 11.45
CA PHE A 15 3.53 7.42 11.68
C PHE A 15 2.42 8.46 11.50
N SER A 16 2.50 9.60 12.19
CA SER A 16 1.48 10.65 12.11
C SER A 16 1.36 11.22 10.70
N SER A 17 2.47 11.37 9.98
CA SER A 17 2.45 11.83 8.59
C SER A 17 1.75 10.82 7.68
N ALA A 18 2.02 9.52 7.83
CA ALA A 18 1.33 8.48 7.05
C ALA A 18 -0.19 8.48 7.31
N ILE A 19 -0.61 8.64 8.58
CA ILE A 19 -2.03 8.78 8.92
C ILE A 19 -2.65 10.02 8.26
N ILE A 20 -2.00 11.18 8.39
CA ILE A 20 -2.50 12.44 7.83
C ILE A 20 -2.60 12.35 6.30
N ILE A 21 -1.56 11.85 5.62
CA ILE A 21 -1.55 11.70 4.16
C ILE A 21 -2.64 10.74 3.71
N GLY A 22 -2.79 9.58 4.36
CA GLY A 22 -3.86 8.63 4.04
C GLY A 22 -5.26 9.23 4.21
N VAL A 23 -5.49 10.01 5.26
CA VAL A 23 -6.76 10.73 5.45
C VAL A 23 -6.95 11.81 4.40
N LEU A 24 -5.93 12.61 4.09
CA LEU A 24 -6.00 13.64 3.05
C LEU A 24 -6.29 13.04 1.67
N PHE A 25 -5.72 11.88 1.37
CA PHE A 25 -6.00 11.14 0.14
C PHE A 25 -7.49 10.78 0.02
N LEU A 26 -8.11 10.28 1.10
CA LEU A 26 -9.55 9.98 1.14
C LEU A 26 -10.43 11.22 0.96
N LEU A 27 -9.93 12.40 1.30
CA LEU A 27 -10.66 13.66 1.14
C LEU A 27 -10.52 14.28 -0.25
N LEU A 28 -9.58 13.83 -1.10
CA LEU A 28 -9.36 14.39 -2.44
C LEU A 28 -10.64 14.46 -3.29
N PRO A 29 -11.50 13.42 -3.37
CA PRO A 29 -12.73 13.47 -4.17
C PRO A 29 -13.73 14.53 -3.70
N HIS A 30 -13.64 14.99 -2.45
CA HIS A 30 -14.50 16.02 -1.87
C HIS A 30 -14.01 17.44 -2.18
N ILE A 31 -12.75 17.58 -2.58
CA ILE A 31 -12.08 18.85 -2.86
C ILE A 31 -11.95 19.07 -4.36
N ILE A 32 -11.71 18.01 -5.12
CA ILE A 32 -11.48 18.06 -6.57
C ILE A 32 -12.67 17.41 -7.27
N SER A 33 -13.51 18.25 -7.91
CA SER A 33 -14.69 17.79 -8.64
C SER A 33 -14.39 17.31 -10.07
N ASN A 34 -13.27 17.75 -10.66
CA ASN A 34 -12.87 17.31 -11.99
C ASN A 34 -12.21 15.92 -11.92
N ILE A 35 -12.88 14.92 -12.49
CA ILE A 35 -12.44 13.51 -12.44
C ILE A 35 -11.04 13.33 -13.04
N GLY A 36 -10.74 13.93 -14.20
CA GLY A 36 -9.42 13.78 -14.83
C GLY A 36 -8.29 14.34 -13.97
N VAL A 37 -8.52 15.49 -13.32
CA VAL A 37 -7.56 16.08 -12.38
C VAL A 37 -7.46 15.26 -11.09
N LEU A 38 -8.59 14.74 -10.59
CA LEU A 38 -8.62 13.88 -9.40
C LEU A 38 -7.80 12.61 -9.61
N GLU A 39 -8.01 11.91 -10.72
CA GLU A 39 -7.27 10.69 -11.06
C GLU A 39 -5.78 10.96 -11.23
N PHE A 40 -5.44 12.04 -11.94
CA PHE A 40 -4.04 12.43 -12.09
C PHE A 40 -3.40 12.76 -10.74
N ILE A 41 -3.99 13.64 -9.94
CA ILE A 41 -3.42 14.00 -8.63
C ILE A 41 -3.36 12.77 -7.72
N GLY A 42 -4.44 11.97 -7.66
CA GLY A 42 -4.54 10.77 -6.84
C GLY A 42 -3.43 9.76 -7.13
N ALA A 43 -3.13 9.52 -8.41
CA ALA A 43 -2.08 8.58 -8.82
C ALA A 43 -0.69 8.93 -8.26
N PHE A 44 -0.36 10.22 -8.10
CA PHE A 44 0.94 10.66 -7.61
C PHE A 44 0.94 11.09 -6.14
N PHE A 45 -0.23 11.36 -5.55
CA PHE A 45 -0.37 12.03 -4.25
C PHE A 45 0.42 11.33 -3.14
N ASN A 46 0.16 10.04 -2.91
CA ASN A 46 0.82 9.29 -1.84
C ASN A 46 2.32 9.15 -2.09
N ALA A 47 2.72 8.87 -3.35
CA ALA A 47 4.13 8.71 -3.71
C ALA A 47 4.93 10.00 -3.47
N LEU A 48 4.39 11.14 -3.89
CA LEU A 48 5.03 12.44 -3.72
C LEU A 48 5.04 12.85 -2.24
N CYS A 49 3.87 12.92 -1.60
CA CYS A 49 3.74 13.44 -0.24
C CYS A 49 4.49 12.56 0.76
N MET A 50 4.25 11.24 0.73
CA MET A 50 4.91 10.34 1.68
C MET A 50 6.38 10.15 1.33
N GLY A 51 6.73 10.06 0.04
CA GLY A 51 8.13 9.95 -0.38
C GLY A 51 8.99 11.11 0.10
N VAL A 52 8.53 12.35 -0.10
CA VAL A 52 9.23 13.56 0.36
C VAL A 52 9.34 13.58 1.89
N ILE A 53 8.24 13.33 2.61
CA ILE A 53 8.24 13.38 4.07
C ILE A 53 9.12 12.27 4.67
N ALA A 54 9.01 11.04 4.16
CA ALA A 54 9.85 9.93 4.60
C ALA A 54 11.34 10.22 4.35
N PHE A 55 11.67 10.79 3.19
CA PHE A 55 13.04 11.20 2.89
C PHE A 55 13.57 12.26 3.88
N ILE A 56 12.79 13.30 4.18
CA ILE A 56 13.19 14.35 5.13
C ILE A 56 13.45 13.77 6.52
N ILE A 57 12.59 12.86 6.98
CA ILE A 57 12.66 12.27 8.33
C ILE A 57 13.81 11.25 8.46
N LEU A 58 13.94 10.36 7.48
CA LEU A 58 14.80 9.16 7.56
C LEU A 58 16.12 9.30 6.80
N LYS A 59 16.19 10.19 5.80
CA LYS A 59 17.39 10.47 4.99
C LYS A 59 18.03 9.20 4.43
N ALA A 60 19.18 8.79 4.96
CA ALA A 60 19.92 7.63 4.50
C ALA A 60 19.16 6.31 4.67
N GLU A 61 18.35 6.16 5.73
CA GLU A 61 17.53 4.96 5.93
C GLU A 61 16.45 4.84 4.85
N PHE A 62 15.86 5.96 4.41
CA PHE A 62 14.92 5.96 3.29
C PHE A 62 15.59 5.58 1.98
N LEU A 63 16.77 6.18 1.69
CA LEU A 63 17.51 5.83 0.48
C LEU A 63 17.91 4.36 0.45
N ASP A 64 18.15 3.74 1.61
CA ASP A 64 18.47 2.31 1.71
C ASP A 64 17.31 1.42 1.23
N TRP A 65 16.05 1.84 1.41
CA TRP A 65 14.88 1.10 0.91
C TRP A 65 14.88 0.91 -0.61
N PHE A 66 15.62 1.73 -1.35
CA PHE A 66 15.71 1.70 -2.81
C PHE A 66 17.03 1.10 -3.33
N LYS A 67 17.93 0.65 -2.46
CA LYS A 67 19.23 0.08 -2.89
C LYS A 67 19.17 -1.42 -3.15
N HIS A 68 18.31 -2.12 -2.42
CA HIS A 68 18.26 -3.58 -2.44
C HIS A 68 17.28 -4.07 -3.50
N PHE A 69 17.62 -5.18 -4.14
CA PHE A 69 16.77 -5.84 -5.12
C PHE A 69 16.95 -7.37 -5.00
N SER A 70 15.87 -8.14 -5.16
CA SER A 70 15.96 -9.60 -5.08
C SER A 70 14.93 -10.30 -5.96
N PHE A 71 15.39 -10.88 -7.06
CA PHE A 71 14.54 -11.66 -7.97
C PHE A 71 13.95 -12.90 -7.30
N LYS A 72 14.72 -13.57 -6.41
CA LYS A 72 14.25 -14.71 -5.62
C LYS A 72 12.97 -14.36 -4.84
N TRP A 73 12.95 -13.21 -4.19
CA TRP A 73 11.80 -12.81 -3.37
C TRP A 73 10.63 -12.31 -4.22
N ILE A 74 10.86 -11.83 -5.45
CA ILE A 74 9.78 -11.57 -6.41
C ILE A 74 9.11 -12.88 -6.85
N LEU A 75 9.91 -13.90 -7.22
CA LEU A 75 9.41 -15.21 -7.63
C LEU A 75 8.62 -15.94 -6.52
N ILE A 76 8.98 -15.73 -5.25
CA ILE A 76 8.24 -16.28 -4.11
C ILE A 76 7.02 -15.39 -3.80
N GLY A 77 7.22 -14.08 -3.80
CA GLY A 77 6.24 -13.09 -3.34
C GLY A 77 5.03 -12.97 -4.26
N ALA A 78 5.22 -12.90 -5.57
CA ALA A 78 4.12 -12.73 -6.52
C ALA A 78 3.12 -13.90 -6.49
N PRO A 79 3.54 -15.18 -6.60
CA PRO A 79 2.62 -16.31 -6.44
C PRO A 79 1.97 -16.34 -5.05
N ALA A 80 2.73 -16.08 -3.98
CA ALA A 80 2.18 -16.08 -2.62
C ALA A 80 1.08 -15.02 -2.44
N LEU A 81 1.29 -13.81 -2.99
CA LEU A 81 0.33 -12.73 -2.96
C LEU A 81 -0.93 -13.07 -3.77
N ILE A 82 -0.77 -13.59 -5.00
CA ILE A 82 -1.89 -14.02 -5.84
C ILE A 82 -2.72 -15.10 -5.14
N ILE A 83 -2.06 -16.13 -4.59
CA ILE A 83 -2.73 -17.24 -3.92
C ILE A 83 -3.49 -16.77 -2.69
N ILE A 84 -2.85 -16.00 -1.79
CA ILE A 84 -3.51 -15.56 -0.55
C ILE A 84 -4.69 -14.65 -0.85
N SER A 85 -4.52 -13.68 -1.76
CA SER A 85 -5.60 -12.77 -2.14
C SER A 85 -6.76 -13.51 -2.79
N SER A 86 -6.48 -14.51 -3.64
CA SER A 86 -7.51 -15.35 -4.27
C SER A 86 -8.29 -16.16 -3.23
N ILE A 87 -7.62 -16.79 -2.27
CA ILE A 87 -8.26 -17.57 -1.20
C ILE A 87 -9.22 -16.68 -0.40
N PHE A 88 -8.76 -15.51 0.04
CA PHE A 88 -9.57 -14.62 0.86
C PHE A 88 -10.71 -13.96 0.06
N ASN A 89 -10.50 -13.66 -1.22
CA ASN A 89 -11.57 -13.17 -2.09
C ASN A 89 -12.66 -14.23 -2.32
N ILE A 90 -12.28 -15.48 -2.61
CA ILE A 90 -13.22 -16.61 -2.74
C ILE A 90 -13.98 -16.85 -1.44
N ALA A 91 -13.27 -16.85 -0.30
CA ALA A 91 -13.90 -17.01 1.01
C ALA A 91 -14.92 -15.90 1.27
N TRP A 92 -14.56 -14.64 1.00
CA TRP A 92 -15.48 -13.52 1.15
C TRP A 92 -16.70 -13.67 0.24
N ALA A 93 -16.50 -13.93 -1.05
CA ALA A 93 -17.59 -14.11 -2.01
C ALA A 93 -18.55 -15.24 -1.58
N TYR A 94 -18.02 -16.34 -1.03
CA TYR A 94 -18.83 -17.44 -0.51
C TYR A 94 -19.69 -17.02 0.68
N PHE A 95 -19.13 -16.27 1.66
CA PHE A 95 -19.87 -15.85 2.84
C PHE A 95 -20.83 -14.67 2.59
N ALA A 96 -20.44 -13.73 1.72
CA ALA A 96 -21.21 -12.52 1.43
C ALA A 96 -22.18 -12.66 0.25
N GLY A 97 -22.09 -13.76 -0.52
CA GLY A 97 -22.89 -14.03 -1.72
C GLY A 97 -22.48 -13.23 -2.96
N SER A 98 -21.71 -12.15 -2.79
CA SER A 98 -21.11 -11.36 -3.86
C SER A 98 -19.93 -10.53 -3.34
N THR A 99 -19.17 -9.93 -4.25
CA THR A 99 -18.07 -9.00 -3.93
C THR A 99 -18.39 -7.62 -4.49
N THR A 100 -18.23 -6.58 -3.68
CA THR A 100 -18.27 -5.20 -4.17
C THR A 100 -17.11 -4.99 -5.14
N GLU A 101 -17.40 -4.46 -6.32
CA GLU A 101 -16.35 -4.12 -7.29
C GLU A 101 -15.50 -2.95 -6.79
N ASN A 102 -14.22 -2.94 -7.16
CA ASN A 102 -13.34 -1.83 -6.86
C ASN A 102 -13.63 -0.67 -7.83
N GLY A 103 -13.84 0.54 -7.31
CA GLY A 103 -14.10 1.74 -8.09
C GLY A 103 -13.08 2.03 -9.20
N ILE A 104 -11.82 1.58 -9.06
CA ILE A 104 -10.77 1.74 -10.07
C ILE A 104 -11.13 1.08 -11.41
N ASN A 105 -11.98 0.05 -11.40
CA ASN A 105 -12.41 -0.66 -12.60
C ASN A 105 -13.10 0.28 -13.61
N SER A 106 -13.70 1.37 -13.14
CA SER A 106 -14.42 2.34 -13.98
C SER A 106 -13.52 3.24 -14.84
N VAL A 107 -12.26 3.40 -14.45
CA VAL A 107 -11.27 4.28 -15.14
C VAL A 107 -10.14 3.48 -15.81
N LEU A 108 -10.18 2.16 -15.67
CA LEU A 108 -9.09 1.28 -16.06
C LEU A 108 -8.96 1.16 -17.59
N THR A 109 -7.81 1.57 -18.11
CA THR A 109 -7.42 1.41 -19.51
C THR A 109 -5.95 1.00 -19.59
N TRP A 110 -5.49 0.46 -20.73
CA TRP A 110 -4.07 0.18 -20.93
C TRP A 110 -3.19 1.40 -20.69
N SER A 111 -3.63 2.58 -21.17
CA SER A 111 -2.90 3.84 -20.91
C SER A 111 -2.81 4.11 -19.40
N TYR A 112 -3.93 4.03 -18.68
CA TYR A 112 -3.96 4.28 -17.23
C TYR A 112 -3.04 3.33 -16.45
N VAL A 113 -2.98 2.06 -16.86
CA VAL A 113 -2.10 1.05 -16.27
C VAL A 113 -0.62 1.40 -16.42
N PHE A 114 -0.21 2.04 -17.51
CA PHE A 114 1.20 2.41 -17.70
C PHE A 114 1.54 3.81 -17.18
N THR A 115 0.57 4.73 -17.12
CA THR A 115 0.84 6.13 -16.72
C THR A 115 0.54 6.42 -15.26
N SER A 116 -0.38 5.68 -14.63
CA SER A 116 -0.91 6.02 -13.30
C SER A 116 -0.65 4.94 -12.26
N ILE A 117 -0.94 3.68 -12.58
CA ILE A 117 -0.82 2.55 -11.63
C ILE A 117 0.58 2.44 -11.00
N PRO A 118 1.72 2.54 -11.73
CA PRO A 118 3.04 2.45 -11.11
C PRO A 118 3.26 3.48 -10.01
N PHE A 119 2.77 4.71 -10.18
CA PHE A 119 2.93 5.77 -9.19
C PHE A 119 1.97 5.58 -8.01
N MET A 120 0.74 5.14 -8.30
CA MET A 120 -0.25 4.85 -7.28
C MET A 120 0.24 3.74 -6.34
N LEU A 121 0.71 2.61 -6.90
CA LEU A 121 1.22 1.49 -6.11
C LEU A 121 2.52 1.82 -5.39
N LEU A 122 3.42 2.60 -5.99
CA LEU A 122 4.60 3.10 -5.28
C LEU A 122 4.18 3.98 -4.08
N GLY A 123 3.13 4.79 -4.26
CA GLY A 123 2.55 5.59 -3.19
C GLY A 123 1.98 4.75 -2.06
N GLU A 124 1.27 3.68 -2.38
CA GLU A 124 0.77 2.72 -1.39
C GLU A 124 1.88 2.01 -0.62
N GLU A 125 2.94 1.59 -1.31
CA GLU A 125 4.12 0.99 -0.67
C GLU A 125 4.80 2.01 0.27
N LEU A 126 5.02 3.24 -0.20
CA LEU A 126 5.63 4.30 0.60
C LEU A 126 4.82 4.63 1.85
N LEU A 127 3.50 4.74 1.72
CA LEU A 127 2.58 5.00 2.84
C LEU A 127 2.61 3.85 3.85
N SER A 128 2.46 2.61 3.37
CA SER A 128 2.37 1.41 4.19
C SER A 128 3.70 1.07 4.88
N ILE A 129 4.82 1.16 4.16
CA ILE A 129 6.16 0.87 4.69
C ILE A 129 6.56 1.95 5.69
N SER A 130 6.23 3.22 5.47
CA SER A 130 6.49 4.28 6.45
C SER A 130 5.78 4.01 7.78
N LEU A 131 4.50 3.62 7.72
CA LEU A 131 3.71 3.23 8.87
C LEU A 131 4.28 1.99 9.59
N LEU A 132 4.62 0.94 8.82
CA LEU A 132 5.25 -0.28 9.32
C LEU A 132 6.59 0.02 10.00
N TYR A 133 7.45 0.81 9.35
CA TYR A 133 8.81 1.12 9.80
C TYR A 133 8.80 1.97 11.07
N ALA A 134 7.85 2.91 11.17
CA ALA A 134 7.64 3.68 12.39
C ALA A 134 7.37 2.76 13.59
N ALA A 135 6.37 1.88 13.49
CA ALA A 135 6.01 0.99 14.58
C ALA A 135 7.09 -0.08 14.84
N TRP A 136 7.58 -0.74 13.79
CA TRP A 136 8.53 -1.84 13.92
C TRP A 136 9.93 -1.37 14.29
N LYS A 137 10.52 -0.47 13.52
CA LYS A 137 11.92 -0.08 13.67
C LYS A 137 12.09 1.07 14.64
N LYS A 138 11.24 2.10 14.59
CA LYS A 138 11.41 3.31 15.43
C LYS A 138 10.85 3.13 16.84
N TRP A 139 9.71 2.46 17.00
CA TRP A 139 9.10 2.18 18.31
C TRP A 139 9.42 0.80 18.88
N ASN A 140 10.17 -0.02 18.12
CA ASN A 140 10.61 -1.35 18.54
C ASN A 140 9.44 -2.31 18.87
N TRP A 141 8.31 -2.19 18.17
CA TRP A 141 7.23 -3.19 18.27
C TRP A 141 7.67 -4.51 17.66
N LYS A 142 7.06 -5.61 18.10
CA LYS A 142 7.25 -6.89 17.42
C LYS A 142 6.73 -6.76 15.99
N PHE A 143 7.46 -7.32 15.03
CA PHE A 143 7.09 -7.21 13.62
C PHE A 143 5.63 -7.61 13.34
N TRP A 144 5.12 -8.67 13.97
CA TRP A 144 3.73 -9.10 13.76
C TRP A 144 2.71 -8.05 14.21
N GLN A 145 2.98 -7.30 15.29
CA GLN A 145 2.11 -6.24 15.78
C GLN A 145 2.10 -5.06 14.82
N ALA A 146 3.29 -4.61 14.40
CA ALA A 146 3.44 -3.52 13.45
C ALA A 146 2.84 -3.88 12.08
N SER A 147 3.05 -5.11 11.62
CA SER A 147 2.51 -5.61 10.36
C SER A 147 0.99 -5.71 10.40
N LEU A 148 0.42 -6.21 11.50
CA LEU A 148 -1.04 -6.29 11.66
C LEU A 148 -1.67 -4.89 11.66
N LEU A 149 -1.13 -3.96 12.45
CA LEU A 149 -1.60 -2.57 12.47
C LEU A 149 -1.52 -1.94 11.07
N CYS A 150 -0.39 -2.10 10.38
CA CYS A 150 -0.21 -1.61 9.02
C CYS A 150 -1.24 -2.21 8.05
N SER A 151 -1.46 -3.53 8.08
CA SER A 151 -2.42 -4.20 7.20
C SER A 151 -3.86 -3.75 7.43
N LEU A 152 -4.25 -3.52 8.68
CA LEU A 152 -5.59 -3.05 9.00
C LEU A 152 -5.80 -1.61 8.52
N LEU A 153 -4.84 -0.72 8.80
CA LEU A 153 -4.92 0.67 8.34
C LEU A 153 -4.92 0.77 6.81
N PHE A 154 -4.07 0.00 6.14
CA PHE A 154 -4.06 -0.11 4.68
C PHE A 154 -5.43 -0.50 4.13
N ALA A 155 -6.05 -1.56 4.67
CA ALA A 155 -7.37 -1.99 4.26
C ALA A 155 -8.44 -0.90 4.52
N THR A 156 -8.36 -0.17 5.63
CA THR A 156 -9.32 0.93 5.90
C THR A 156 -9.18 2.12 4.97
N TRP A 157 -7.99 2.39 4.41
CA TRP A 157 -7.82 3.44 3.41
C TRP A 157 -8.42 3.09 2.05
N HIS A 158 -8.94 1.88 1.87
CA HIS A 158 -9.61 1.45 0.64
C HIS A 158 -11.13 1.49 0.74
N LEU A 159 -11.71 1.91 1.88
CA LEU A 159 -13.16 1.86 2.09
C LEU A 159 -13.95 2.56 0.99
N THR A 160 -13.51 3.74 0.54
CA THR A 160 -14.17 4.49 -0.53
C THR A 160 -14.16 3.74 -1.86
N SER A 161 -13.16 2.91 -2.11
CA SER A 161 -13.03 2.12 -3.35
C SER A 161 -13.94 0.89 -3.37
N TYR A 162 -14.46 0.47 -2.21
CA TYR A 162 -15.30 -0.72 -2.05
C TYR A 162 -16.66 -0.37 -1.41
N ASP A 163 -17.22 0.80 -1.72
CA ASP A 163 -18.53 1.27 -1.24
C ASP A 163 -18.69 1.15 0.29
N PHE A 164 -17.63 1.48 1.03
CA PHE A 164 -17.54 1.37 2.48
C PHE A 164 -17.79 -0.04 3.06
N ASN A 165 -17.63 -1.09 2.25
CA ASN A 165 -17.71 -2.48 2.70
C ASN A 165 -16.50 -2.85 3.58
N PHE A 166 -16.59 -2.50 4.86
CA PHE A 166 -15.51 -2.64 5.82
C PHE A 166 -15.00 -4.08 5.96
N LEU A 167 -15.91 -5.04 6.07
CA LEU A 167 -15.53 -6.44 6.24
C LEU A 167 -14.84 -6.99 4.99
N GLN A 168 -15.33 -6.65 3.78
CA GLN A 168 -14.65 -7.03 2.55
C GLN A 168 -13.23 -6.48 2.52
N CYS A 169 -13.03 -5.19 2.80
CA CYS A 169 -11.69 -4.58 2.81
C CYS A 169 -10.75 -5.28 3.77
N ILE A 170 -11.17 -5.49 5.03
CA ILE A 170 -10.32 -6.16 6.03
C ILE A 170 -9.98 -7.59 5.60
N ILE A 171 -10.98 -8.36 5.17
CA ILE A 171 -10.81 -9.79 4.85
C ILE A 171 -9.97 -9.97 3.58
N THR A 172 -10.13 -9.12 2.57
CA THR A 172 -9.47 -9.32 1.27
C THR A 172 -8.13 -8.58 1.14
N LEU A 173 -7.97 -7.41 1.77
CA LEU A 173 -6.79 -6.55 1.59
C LEU A 173 -5.76 -6.69 2.71
N ALA A 174 -6.17 -6.92 3.96
CA ALA A 174 -5.22 -7.06 5.06
C ALA A 174 -4.27 -8.26 4.87
N PRO A 175 -4.73 -9.47 4.44
CA PRO A 175 -3.83 -10.60 4.18
C PRO A 175 -2.80 -10.32 3.09
N ALA A 176 -3.21 -9.64 2.01
CA ALA A 176 -2.32 -9.21 0.93
C ALA A 176 -1.20 -8.30 1.48
N ARG A 177 -1.57 -7.30 2.28
CA ARG A 177 -0.61 -6.38 2.91
C ARG A 177 0.33 -7.06 3.89
N LEU A 178 -0.11 -8.10 4.61
CA LEU A 178 0.77 -8.90 5.48
C LEU A 178 1.90 -9.59 4.68
N ILE A 179 1.61 -10.09 3.47
CA ILE A 179 2.63 -10.66 2.58
C ILE A 179 3.63 -9.59 2.14
N LEU A 180 3.15 -8.44 1.67
CA LEU A 180 4.02 -7.33 1.23
C LEU A 180 4.91 -6.82 2.38
N ASN A 181 4.36 -6.65 3.58
CA ASN A 181 5.11 -6.27 4.77
C ASN A 181 6.22 -7.29 5.09
N TYR A 182 5.93 -8.59 4.94
CA TYR A 182 6.91 -9.64 5.14
C TYR A 182 8.02 -9.63 4.08
N LEU A 183 7.68 -9.38 2.82
CA LEU A 183 8.66 -9.21 1.74
C LEU A 183 9.59 -8.02 2.01
N PHE A 184 9.03 -6.90 2.46
CA PHE A 184 9.84 -5.75 2.89
C PHE A 184 10.76 -6.12 4.06
N LYS A 185 10.27 -6.84 5.08
CA LYS A 185 11.11 -7.32 6.20
C LYS A 185 12.28 -8.19 5.73
N LYS A 186 12.09 -9.01 4.69
CA LYS A 186 13.10 -9.94 4.19
C LYS A 186 14.13 -9.32 3.27
N THR A 187 13.76 -8.25 2.58
CA THR A 187 14.57 -7.66 1.52
C THR A 187 15.03 -6.24 1.81
N ASN A 188 14.36 -5.56 2.75
CA ASN A 188 14.51 -4.13 2.99
C ASN A 188 14.41 -3.31 1.69
N SER A 189 13.52 -3.73 0.78
CA SER A 189 13.41 -3.21 -0.58
C SER A 189 11.99 -2.81 -0.93
N ILE A 190 11.81 -1.54 -1.27
CA ILE A 190 10.58 -1.05 -1.91
C ILE A 190 10.45 -1.65 -3.31
N TRP A 191 11.54 -1.83 -4.06
CA TRP A 191 11.45 -2.39 -5.41
C TRP A 191 10.86 -3.80 -5.43
N VAL A 192 11.24 -4.65 -4.48
CA VAL A 192 10.69 -6.02 -4.40
C VAL A 192 9.19 -5.99 -4.10
N THR A 193 8.76 -5.19 -3.12
CA THR A 193 7.34 -5.10 -2.74
C THR A 193 6.52 -4.45 -3.84
N PHE A 194 7.00 -3.33 -4.41
CA PHE A 194 6.38 -2.63 -5.53
C PHE A 194 6.19 -3.53 -6.75
N ILE A 195 7.20 -4.28 -7.18
CA ILE A 195 7.07 -5.16 -8.37
C ILE A 195 6.12 -6.32 -8.08
N VAL A 196 6.18 -6.93 -6.90
CA VAL A 196 5.25 -8.00 -6.52
C VAL A 196 3.82 -7.48 -6.50
N HIS A 197 3.61 -6.28 -5.96
CA HIS A 197 2.32 -5.63 -5.93
C HIS A 197 1.82 -5.31 -7.35
N PHE A 198 2.67 -4.71 -8.19
CA PHE A 198 2.34 -4.42 -9.59
C PHE A 198 1.98 -5.68 -10.38
N ILE A 199 2.73 -6.78 -10.22
CA ILE A 199 2.41 -8.05 -10.89
C ILE A 199 1.03 -8.56 -10.45
N PHE A 200 0.74 -8.52 -9.15
CA PHE A 200 -0.54 -8.96 -8.60
C PHE A 200 -1.70 -8.14 -9.17
N ASP A 201 -1.60 -6.81 -9.11
CA ASP A 201 -2.63 -5.89 -9.59
C ASP A 201 -2.80 -5.98 -11.11
N PHE A 202 -1.69 -6.03 -11.86
CA PHE A 202 -1.74 -6.20 -13.31
C PHE A 202 -2.50 -7.46 -13.71
N ILE A 203 -2.28 -8.59 -13.03
CA ILE A 203 -3.02 -9.83 -13.26
C ILE A 203 -4.50 -9.66 -12.89
N ALA A 204 -4.79 -9.02 -11.75
CA ALA A 204 -6.16 -8.76 -11.30
C ALA A 204 -6.93 -7.82 -12.25
N PHE A 205 -6.23 -6.97 -13.00
CA PHE A 205 -6.77 -6.04 -13.97
C PHE A 205 -7.07 -6.67 -15.35
N LEU A 206 -6.41 -7.78 -15.71
CA LEU A 206 -6.60 -8.43 -17.02
C LEU A 206 -8.07 -8.73 -17.38
N PRO A 207 -8.93 -9.24 -16.47
CA PRO A 207 -10.33 -9.50 -16.79
C PRO A 207 -11.14 -8.26 -17.17
N VAL A 208 -10.69 -7.06 -16.78
CA VAL A 208 -11.31 -5.79 -17.15
C VAL A 208 -10.68 -5.23 -18.42
N LEU A 209 -9.34 -5.30 -18.55
CA LEU A 209 -8.58 -4.77 -19.70
C LEU A 209 -8.77 -5.55 -21.01
N LEU A 210 -9.18 -6.81 -20.92
CA LEU A 210 -9.38 -7.71 -22.08
C LEU A 210 -10.85 -7.80 -22.53
N LYS A 211 -11.76 -7.11 -21.85
CA LYS A 211 -13.15 -6.94 -22.29
C LYS A 211 -13.24 -5.83 -23.33
#